data_AF-A0A527YNJ6-F1
#
_entry.id   AF-A0A527YNJ6-F1
#
_cell.length_a   1.000
_cell.length_b   1.000
_cell.length_c   1.000
_cell.angle_alpha   90.00
_cell.angle_beta   90.00
_cell.angle_gamma   90.00
#
_symmetry.space_group_name_H-M   'P 1'
#
loop_
_entity.id
_entity.type
_entity.pdbx_description
1 polymer ?
#
loop_
_entity_poly.entity_id
_entity_poly.type
_entity_poly.pdbx_seq_one_letter_code
_entity_poly.pdbx_strand_id
1 'polypeptide(L)' 'EGQILIDGADVADWGAAERDVALVLQQYSLYPRYTVRENLEFPLKPKIRRIEPHEIKTRVDRVAKTLR' A
#
# COMPACT_ATOMS: atom_id res chain seq x y z
N GLU A 1 -19.03 -18.45 -16.59
CA GLU A 1 -17.82 -17.66 -16.32
C GLU A 1 -18.19 -16.50 -15.42
N GLY A 2 -17.27 -16.07 -14.55
CA GLY A 2 -17.47 -14.95 -13.62
C GLY A 2 -16.36 -13.93 -13.80
N GLN A 3 -16.64 -12.66 -13.50
CA GLN A 3 -15.72 -11.54 -13.66
C GLN A 3 -15.43 -10.88 -12.32
N ILE A 4 -14.23 -10.31 -12.18
CA ILE A 4 -13.86 -9.52 -11.01
C ILE A 4 -13.55 -8.10 -11.50
N LEU A 5 -14.46 -7.17 -11.23
CA LEU A 5 -14.33 -5.80 -11.71
C LEU A 5 -13.80 -4.87 -10.61
N ILE A 6 -12.73 -4.13 -10.90
CA ILE A 6 -12.26 -2.99 -10.10
C ILE A 6 -12.27 -1.77 -11.02
N ASP A 7 -12.98 -0.71 -10.63
CA ASP A 7 -13.19 0.49 -11.46
C ASP A 7 -13.63 0.18 -12.91
N GLY A 8 -14.42 -0.89 -13.08
CA GLY A 8 -14.93 -1.34 -14.38
C GLY A 8 -13.96 -2.16 -15.23
N ALA A 9 -12.71 -2.36 -14.79
CA ALA A 9 -11.75 -3.24 -15.45
C ALA A 9 -11.83 -4.66 -14.87
N ASP A 10 -11.81 -5.69 -15.74
CA ASP A 10 -11.70 -7.08 -15.31
C ASP A 10 -10.25 -7.39 -14.90
N VAL A 11 -10.07 -7.66 -13.61
CA VAL A 11 -8.75 -7.85 -12.98
C VAL A 11 -8.48 -9.30 -12.59
N ALA A 12 -9.30 -10.25 -13.07
CA ALA A 12 -9.20 -11.66 -12.71
C ALA A 12 -7.77 -12.21 -12.87
N ASP A 13 -7.09 -11.83 -13.97
CA ASP A 13 -5.74 -12.29 -14.31
C ASP A 13 -4.61 -11.37 -13.83
N TRP A 14 -4.92 -10.24 -13.17
CA TRP A 14 -3.90 -9.29 -12.71
C TRP A 14 -3.20 -9.80 -11.45
N GLY A 15 -1.90 -9.52 -11.32
CA GLY A 15 -1.15 -9.73 -10.09
C GLY A 15 -1.62 -8.79 -8.97
N ALA A 16 -1.42 -9.18 -7.71
CA ALA A 16 -1.92 -8.43 -6.55
C ALA A 16 -1.46 -6.95 -6.52
N ALA A 17 -0.21 -6.68 -6.93
CA ALA A 17 0.34 -5.32 -6.95
C ALA A 17 -0.23 -4.43 -8.07
N GLU A 18 -0.80 -5.02 -9.12
CA GLU A 18 -1.35 -4.31 -10.28
C GLU A 18 -2.77 -3.81 -10.02
N ARG A 19 -3.48 -4.45 -9.08
CA ARG A 19 -4.89 -4.16 -8.74
C ARG A 19 -5.10 -2.84 -7.98
N ASP A 20 -4.02 -2.20 -7.50
CA ASP A 20 -4.04 -0.94 -6.74
C ASP A 20 -5.00 -0.95 -5.53
N VAL A 21 -5.06 -2.10 -4.81
CA VAL A 21 -5.88 -2.28 -3.60
C VAL A 21 -5.02 -2.41 -2.35
N ALA A 22 -5.44 -1.76 -1.26
CA ALA A 22 -4.85 -1.96 0.07
C ALA A 22 -5.71 -2.92 0.90
N LEU A 23 -5.08 -3.92 1.53
CA LEU A 23 -5.72 -4.87 2.43
C LEU A 23 -5.26 -4.62 3.87
N VAL A 24 -6.20 -4.38 4.78
CA VAL A 24 -5.95 -4.31 6.23
C VAL A 24 -6.49 -5.57 6.87
N LEU A 25 -5.58 -6.39 7.42
CA LEU A 25 -5.92 -7.68 8.01
C LEU A 25 -6.45 -7.52 9.45
N GLN A 26 -7.35 -8.40 9.85
CA GLN A 26 -7.90 -8.41 11.23
C GLN A 26 -6.83 -8.68 12.28
N GLN A 27 -5.81 -9.47 11.95
CA GLN A 27 -4.61 -9.66 12.76
C GLN A 27 -3.49 -8.76 12.24
N TYR A 28 -2.83 -8.02 13.16
CA TYR A 28 -1.77 -7.07 12.82
C TYR A 28 -0.68 -7.72 11.98
N SER A 29 -0.61 -7.35 10.70
CA SER A 29 0.40 -7.84 9.77
C SER A 29 1.51 -6.80 9.61
N LEU A 30 2.05 -6.36 10.75
CA LEU A 30 3.21 -5.49 10.79
C LEU A 30 4.47 -6.30 10.52
N TYR A 31 5.44 -5.67 9.86
CA TYR A 31 6.78 -6.21 9.74
C TYR A 31 7.49 -6.03 11.09
N PRO A 32 7.77 -7.09 11.86
CA PRO A 32 8.23 -6.94 13.25
C PRO A 32 9.64 -6.35 13.37
N ARG A 33 10.42 -6.45 12.29
CA ARG A 33 11.78 -5.91 12.20
C ARG A 33 11.82 -4.45 11.75
N TYR A 34 10.67 -3.87 11.42
CA TYR A 34 10.56 -2.51 10.91
C TYR A 34 10.03 -1.61 12.03
N THR A 35 10.56 -0.41 12.13
CA THR A 35 9.97 0.68 12.91
C THR A 35 8.57 1.03 12.38
N VAL A 36 7.80 1.80 13.16
CA VAL A 36 6.49 2.30 12.74
C VAL A 36 6.61 3.09 11.42
N ARG A 37 7.63 3.94 11.29
CA ARG A 37 7.89 4.70 10.07
C ARG A 37 8.19 3.78 8.87
N GLU A 38 9.05 2.78 9.05
CA GLU A 38 9.39 1.83 7.98
C GLU A 38 8.18 0.99 7.54
N ASN A 39 7.30 0.60 8.47
CA ASN A 39 6.03 -0.05 8.13
C ASN A 39 5.13 0.86 7.27
N LEU A 40 5.08 2.18 7.56
CA LEU A 40 4.30 3.15 6.80
C LEU A 40 4.93 3.50 5.43
N GLU A 41 6.26 3.46 5.33
CA GLU A 41 6.99 3.76 4.09
C GLU A 41 7.00 2.59 3.10
N PHE A 42 6.96 1.35 3.59
CA PHE A 42 7.10 0.15 2.77
C PHE A 42 6.12 0.09 1.57
N PRO A 43 4.80 0.37 1.74
CA PRO A 43 3.86 0.36 0.62
C PRO A 43 4.13 1.46 -0.42
N LEU A 44 4.83 2.54 -0.03
CA LEU A 44 5.14 3.68 -0.89
C LEU A 44 6.44 3.49 -1.70
N LYS A 45 7.13 2.35 -1.53
CA LYS A 45 8.33 1.98 -2.30
C LYS A 45 8.06 0.79 -3.24
N PRO A 46 6.99 0.80 -4.09
CA PRO A 46 6.71 -0.33 -4.96
C PRO A 46 7.76 -0.44 -6.08
N LYS A 47 8.06 -1.66 -6.52
CA LYS A 47 9.04 -1.91 -7.59
C LYS A 47 8.58 -1.37 -8.97
N ILE A 48 7.27 -1.20 -9.14
CA ILE A 48 6.59 -0.85 -10.40
C ILE A 48 6.26 0.64 -10.53
N ARG A 49 6.26 1.41 -9.43
CA ARG A 49 6.02 2.86 -9.43
C ARG A 49 7.06 3.54 -8.55
N ARG A 50 7.89 4.41 -9.14
CA ARG A 50 8.84 5.21 -8.35
C ARG A 50 8.12 6.44 -7.81
N ILE A 51 8.07 6.54 -6.48
CA ILE A 51 7.65 7.74 -5.76
C ILE A 51 8.90 8.42 -5.23
N GLU A 52 9.00 9.73 -5.40
CA GLU A 52 10.16 10.49 -4.98
C GLU A 52 10.32 10.46 -3.44
N PRO A 53 11.55 10.36 -2.90
CA PRO A 53 11.77 10.24 -1.46
C PRO A 53 11.13 11.35 -0.62
N HIS A 54 11.12 12.58 -1.14
CA HIS A 54 10.52 13.74 -0.46
C HIS A 54 8.99 13.62 -0.35
N GLU A 55 8.36 13.01 -1.37
CA GLU A 55 6.92 12.79 -1.39
C GLU A 55 6.52 11.67 -0.42
N ILE A 56 7.31 10.59 -0.34
CA ILE A 56 7.13 9.53 0.66
C ILE A 56 7.17 10.13 2.06
N LYS A 57 8.21 10.93 2.36
CA LYS A 57 8.35 11.61 3.66
C LYS A 57 7.11 12.44 3.99
N THR A 58 6.64 13.25 3.04
CA THR A 58 5.48 14.13 3.22
C THR A 58 4.20 13.34 3.51
N ARG A 59 3.96 12.26 2.76
CA ARG A 59 2.79 11.40 2.93
C ARG A 59 2.80 10.70 4.29
N VAL A 60 3.95 10.18 4.71
CA VAL A 60 4.10 9.50 6.02
C VAL A 60 3.96 10.49 7.18
N ASP A 61 4.60 11.66 7.10
CA ASP A 61 4.51 12.69 8.15
C ASP A 61 3.06 13.17 8.34
N ARG A 62 2.25 13.19 7.27
CA ARG A 62 0.83 13.51 7.33
C ARG A 62 0.01 12.46 8.07
N VAL A 63 0.22 11.17 7.77
CA VAL A 63 -0.52 10.06 8.42
C VAL A 63 -0.06 9.86 9.87
N ALA A 64 1.22 10.04 10.16
CA ALA A 64 1.72 9.95 11.54
C ALA A 64 1.03 10.97 12.47
N LYS A 65 0.62 12.14 11.96
CA LYS A 65 -0.13 13.14 12.75
C LYS A 65 -1.57 12.75 13.06
N THR A 66 -2.17 11.83 12.29
CA THR A 66 -3.55 11.37 12.54
C THR A 66 -3.61 10.28 13.61
N LEU A 67 -2.49 9.60 13.84
CA LEU A 67 -2.30 8.65 14.95
C LEU A 67 -1.96 9.44 16.21
N ARG A 68 -2.97 10.05 16.85
CA ARG A 68 -2.83 10.65 18.18
C ARG A 68 -2.93 9.61 19.27
#